data_AF-A0A1I7TXP2-F1
#
_entry.id   AF-A0A1I7TXP2-F1
#
_cell.length_a   1.000
_cell.length_b   1.000
_cell.length_c   1.000
_cell.angle_alpha   90.00
_cell.angle_beta   90.00
_cell.angle_gamma   90.00
#
_symmetry.space_group_name_H-M   'P 1'
#
loop_
_entity.id
_entity.type
_entity.pdbx_description
1 polymer ?
#
loop_
_entity_poly.entity_id
_entity_poly.type
_entity_poly.pdbx_seq_one_letter_code
_entity_poly.pdbx_strand_id
1 'polypeptide(L)'
;MAVACDNILSDSACKVLYPDRGGYPDADSLHDRPLQCYTTATVTPAAIVDDMKKAAIASCPKNCGLCCQTPAYNCSNVAYPRLNCATITKAQCDSVAWRTIIAQDCPASCGFCNQGGCVDAILDCANDISICNTVGMQDFVNTYCQKTCNRCPSTTTIRSIVASACTSYNADSSTLCAAWALNGFCTNAFYTLAQRKAYCARTCRIC
;
A
#
# COMPACT_ATOMS: atom_id res chain seq x y z
N MET A 1 -2.15 5.14 -9.31
CA MET A 1 -1.71 5.39 -10.70
C MET A 1 -1.96 4.15 -11.55
N ALA A 2 -2.39 4.30 -12.80
CA ALA A 2 -2.79 3.19 -13.67
C ALA A 2 -1.60 2.32 -14.17
N VAL A 3 -0.37 2.83 -14.09
CA VAL A 3 0.85 2.23 -14.67
C VAL A 3 2.03 2.12 -13.68
N ALA A 4 1.77 2.24 -12.37
CA ALA A 4 2.83 2.25 -11.34
C ALA A 4 3.42 0.87 -11.01
N CYS A 5 2.86 -0.19 -11.57
CA CYS A 5 3.32 -1.57 -11.43
C CYS A 5 4.07 -2.01 -12.68
N ASP A 6 4.73 -3.17 -12.59
CA ASP A 6 5.34 -3.83 -13.74
C ASP A 6 4.41 -4.90 -14.31
N ASN A 7 4.65 -5.27 -15.57
CA ASN A 7 4.00 -6.44 -16.15
C ASN A 7 4.55 -7.72 -15.50
N ILE A 8 3.72 -8.76 -15.45
CA ILE A 8 4.15 -10.09 -15.00
C ILE A 8 4.86 -10.80 -16.16
N LEU A 9 4.35 -10.64 -17.38
CA LEU A 9 5.05 -11.04 -18.61
C LEU A 9 6.02 -9.94 -19.05
N SER A 10 6.97 -10.30 -19.93
CA SER A 10 7.86 -9.30 -20.53
C SER A 10 7.07 -8.26 -21.32
N ASP A 11 7.58 -7.04 -21.38
CA ASP A 11 6.95 -5.96 -22.17
C ASP A 11 6.78 -6.36 -23.65
N SER A 12 7.71 -7.14 -24.20
CA SER A 12 7.61 -7.68 -25.57
C SER A 12 6.43 -8.63 -25.73
N ALA A 13 6.22 -9.55 -24.79
CA ALA A 13 5.08 -10.47 -24.82
C ALA A 13 3.76 -9.71 -24.63
N CYS A 14 3.74 -8.73 -23.72
CA CYS A 14 2.56 -7.90 -23.49
C CYS A 14 2.16 -7.10 -24.74
N LYS A 15 3.12 -6.58 -25.51
CA LYS A 15 2.84 -5.89 -26.78
C LYS A 15 2.27 -6.80 -27.86
N VAL A 16 2.61 -8.09 -27.84
CA VAL A 16 2.05 -9.09 -28.77
C VAL A 16 0.63 -9.48 -28.36
N LEU A 17 0.40 -9.71 -27.06
CA LEU A 17 -0.90 -10.11 -26.53
C LEU A 17 -1.94 -8.97 -26.54
N TYR A 18 -1.48 -7.75 -26.30
CA TYR A 18 -2.30 -6.55 -26.19
C TYR A 18 -1.81 -5.50 -27.19
N PRO A 19 -2.14 -5.65 -28.48
CA PRO A 19 -1.60 -4.81 -29.54
C PRO A 19 -2.04 -3.36 -29.41
N ASP A 20 -1.11 -2.47 -29.72
CA ASP A 20 -1.24 -1.02 -29.61
C ASP A 20 -2.38 -0.44 -30.47
N ARG A 21 -2.96 0.67 -30.00
CA ARG A 21 -3.97 1.49 -30.66
C ARG A 21 -3.63 2.98 -30.68
N GLY A 22 -2.37 3.32 -30.95
CA GLY A 22 -1.90 4.71 -31.01
C GLY A 22 -1.20 5.18 -29.74
N GLY A 23 -0.84 4.24 -28.88
CA GLY A 23 -0.09 4.39 -27.65
C GLY A 23 -0.62 3.45 -26.57
N TYR A 24 0.21 3.17 -25.57
CA TYR A 24 -0.23 2.54 -24.33
C TYR A 24 -0.57 3.63 -23.31
N PRO A 25 -1.53 3.38 -22.41
CA PRO A 25 -1.77 4.28 -21.28
C PRO A 25 -0.46 4.50 -20.53
N ASP A 26 -0.14 5.75 -20.22
CA ASP A 26 0.97 6.12 -19.36
C ASP A 26 0.53 7.22 -18.38
N ALA A 27 1.44 7.74 -17.56
CA ALA A 27 1.10 8.71 -16.54
C ALA A 27 0.81 10.11 -17.11
N ASP A 28 1.34 10.42 -18.30
CA ASP A 28 1.43 11.76 -18.86
C ASP A 28 0.61 11.91 -20.16
N SER A 29 0.12 10.79 -20.72
CA SER A 29 -0.58 10.72 -22.00
C SER A 29 -1.87 9.90 -21.89
N LEU A 30 -2.96 10.46 -22.41
CA LEU A 30 -4.28 9.85 -22.43
C LEU A 30 -4.46 8.92 -23.65
N HIS A 31 -3.67 7.86 -23.72
CA HIS A 31 -3.88 6.83 -24.74
C HIS A 31 -5.01 5.85 -24.33
N ASP A 32 -5.79 5.42 -25.32
CA ASP A 32 -6.78 4.39 -25.13
C ASP A 32 -6.13 3.04 -24.80
N ARG A 33 -6.80 2.26 -23.94
CA ARG A 33 -6.35 0.90 -23.66
C ARG A 33 -6.49 0.02 -24.91
N PRO A 34 -5.54 -0.89 -25.18
CA PRO A 34 -5.76 -1.97 -26.14
C PRO A 34 -7.08 -2.69 -25.88
N LEU A 35 -7.84 -3.03 -26.93
CA LEU A 35 -9.15 -3.66 -26.77
C LEU A 35 -9.05 -4.99 -26.04
N GLN A 36 -8.04 -5.80 -26.37
CA GLN A 36 -7.78 -7.10 -25.77
C GLN A 36 -7.53 -7.03 -24.26
N CYS A 37 -7.22 -5.84 -23.71
CA CYS A 37 -7.10 -5.66 -22.28
C CYS A 37 -8.44 -5.77 -21.54
N TYR A 38 -9.58 -5.72 -22.23
CA TYR A 38 -10.90 -5.76 -21.59
C TYR A 38 -12.02 -6.35 -22.45
N THR A 39 -11.80 -6.69 -23.71
CA THR A 39 -12.84 -7.20 -24.61
C THR A 39 -12.27 -8.16 -25.65
N THR A 40 -13.13 -8.96 -26.27
CA THR A 40 -12.83 -9.75 -27.48
C THR A 40 -13.24 -9.04 -28.76
N ALA A 41 -13.93 -7.89 -28.67
CA ALA A 41 -14.30 -7.10 -29.82
C ALA A 41 -13.07 -6.45 -30.48
N THR A 42 -13.17 -6.16 -31.78
CA THR A 42 -12.10 -5.56 -32.59
C THR A 42 -12.38 -4.09 -32.94
N VAL A 43 -13.51 -3.53 -32.53
CA VAL A 43 -13.92 -2.15 -32.78
C VAL A 43 -14.62 -1.56 -31.56
N THR A 44 -14.63 -0.23 -31.46
CA THR A 44 -15.37 0.51 -30.43
C THR A 44 -16.74 0.95 -30.95
N PRO A 45 -17.76 1.10 -30.08
CA PRO A 45 -17.77 0.80 -28.65
C PRO A 45 -17.74 -0.71 -28.38
N ALA A 46 -17.00 -1.11 -27.35
CA ALA A 46 -16.84 -2.51 -26.97
C ALA A 46 -17.31 -2.76 -25.54
N ALA A 47 -18.06 -3.84 -25.34
CA ALA A 47 -18.44 -4.29 -24.00
C ALA A 47 -17.24 -4.87 -23.25
N ILE A 48 -17.22 -4.68 -21.94
CA ILE A 48 -16.23 -5.28 -21.05
C ILE A 48 -16.54 -6.77 -20.91
N VAL A 49 -15.55 -7.59 -21.24
CA VAL A 49 -15.51 -9.02 -20.97
C VAL A 49 -14.60 -9.23 -19.76
N ASP A 50 -15.21 -9.56 -18.62
CA ASP A 50 -14.50 -9.63 -17.33
C ASP A 50 -13.32 -10.58 -17.34
N ASP A 51 -13.41 -11.71 -18.06
CA ASP A 51 -12.31 -12.68 -18.13
C ASP A 51 -11.10 -12.13 -18.89
N MET A 52 -11.32 -11.35 -19.96
CA MET A 52 -10.24 -10.63 -20.66
C MET A 52 -9.59 -9.61 -19.74
N LYS A 53 -10.40 -8.86 -18.99
CA LYS A 53 -9.91 -7.86 -18.05
C LYS A 53 -9.13 -8.49 -16.89
N LYS A 54 -9.60 -9.60 -16.33
CA LYS A 54 -8.89 -10.36 -15.30
C LYS A 54 -7.57 -10.90 -15.81
N ALA A 55 -7.55 -11.48 -17.02
CA ALA A 55 -6.33 -11.96 -17.66
C ALA A 55 -5.32 -10.82 -17.86
N ALA A 56 -5.77 -9.65 -18.30
CA ALA A 56 -4.94 -8.45 -18.47
C ALA A 56 -4.34 -7.96 -17.14
N ILE A 57 -5.13 -7.90 -16.07
CA ILE A 57 -4.65 -7.55 -14.72
C ILE A 57 -3.58 -8.54 -14.24
N ALA A 58 -3.76 -9.82 -14.51
CA ALA A 58 -2.87 -10.89 -14.04
C ALA A 58 -1.63 -11.14 -14.91
N SER A 59 -1.52 -10.52 -16.09
CA SER A 59 -0.40 -10.76 -17.02
C SER A 59 0.34 -9.49 -17.41
N CYS A 60 -0.40 -8.45 -17.81
CA CYS A 60 0.16 -7.21 -18.37
C CYS A 60 -0.52 -5.95 -17.81
N PRO A 61 -0.62 -5.79 -16.47
CA PRO A 61 -1.34 -4.69 -15.87
C PRO A 61 -0.75 -3.31 -16.18
N LYS A 62 0.57 -3.20 -16.37
CA LYS A 62 1.21 -1.94 -16.78
C LYS A 62 0.81 -1.58 -18.21
N ASN A 63 0.98 -2.52 -19.14
CA ASN A 63 0.70 -2.31 -20.56
C ASN A 63 -0.80 -1.98 -20.79
N CYS A 64 -1.68 -2.59 -20.00
CA CYS A 64 -3.11 -2.34 -20.07
C CYS A 64 -3.58 -1.15 -19.21
N GLY A 65 -2.71 -0.47 -18.47
CA GLY A 65 -3.11 0.62 -17.57
C GLY A 65 -4.11 0.17 -16.50
N LEU A 66 -3.88 -1.01 -15.93
CA LEU A 66 -4.73 -1.69 -14.94
C LEU A 66 -4.02 -1.93 -13.60
N CYS A 67 -2.86 -1.30 -13.35
CA CYS A 67 -2.11 -1.50 -12.11
C CYS A 67 -2.95 -1.24 -10.86
N CYS A 68 -3.83 -0.22 -10.86
CA CYS A 68 -4.72 0.09 -9.74
C CYS A 68 -5.74 -1.03 -9.40
N GLN A 69 -5.91 -2.02 -10.28
CA GLN A 69 -6.80 -3.17 -10.07
C GLN A 69 -6.02 -4.43 -9.67
N THR A 70 -4.68 -4.36 -9.65
CA THR A 70 -3.86 -5.47 -9.13
C THR A 70 -3.97 -5.52 -7.60
N PRO A 71 -3.89 -6.71 -6.97
CA PRO A 71 -3.96 -6.83 -5.52
C PRO A 71 -2.92 -5.97 -4.77
N ALA A 72 -1.74 -5.77 -5.36
CA ALA A 72 -0.67 -4.98 -4.75
C ALA A 72 -1.02 -3.48 -4.63
N TYR A 73 -1.86 -2.94 -5.53
CA TYR A 73 -2.17 -1.50 -5.61
C TYR A 73 -3.65 -1.19 -5.36
N ASN A 74 -4.51 -2.20 -5.27
CA ASN A 74 -5.95 -2.05 -5.07
C ASN A 74 -6.32 -1.90 -3.59
N CYS A 75 -5.90 -0.79 -2.99
CA CYS A 75 -6.34 -0.34 -1.68
C CYS A 75 -6.33 1.19 -1.63
N SER A 76 -6.86 1.74 -0.54
CA SER A 76 -6.73 3.16 -0.26
C SER A 76 -5.44 3.44 0.54
N ASN A 77 -4.82 4.58 0.26
CA ASN A 77 -3.85 5.15 1.19
C ASN A 77 -4.55 5.57 2.49
N VAL A 78 -3.81 5.76 3.58
CA VAL A 78 -4.41 6.21 4.84
C VAL A 78 -4.99 7.62 4.66
N ALA A 79 -6.00 7.98 5.44
CA ALA A 79 -6.71 9.25 5.27
C ALA A 79 -5.85 10.49 5.57
N TYR A 80 -4.85 10.35 6.45
CA TYR A 80 -3.95 11.43 6.88
C TYR A 80 -2.49 10.94 6.88
N PRO A 81 -1.89 10.76 5.69
CA PRO A 81 -0.52 10.29 5.56
C PRO A 81 0.47 11.38 5.98
N ARG A 82 1.64 10.98 6.49
CA ARG A 82 2.77 11.89 6.73
C ARG A 82 3.36 12.42 5.42
N LEU A 83 3.15 11.70 4.33
CA LEU A 83 3.66 12.01 2.98
C LEU A 83 2.52 12.37 2.04
N ASN A 84 2.78 13.23 1.06
CA ASN A 84 1.85 13.40 -0.04
C ASN A 84 1.92 12.17 -0.97
N CYS A 85 0.96 11.26 -0.84
CA CYS A 85 0.97 10.01 -1.61
C CYS A 85 0.93 10.20 -3.14
N ALA A 86 0.48 11.35 -3.62
CA ALA A 86 0.42 11.67 -5.05
C ALA A 86 1.79 12.00 -5.66
N THR A 87 2.78 12.38 -4.85
CA THR A 87 4.13 12.76 -5.32
C THR A 87 5.14 11.63 -5.17
N ILE A 88 4.71 10.45 -4.71
CA ILE A 88 5.60 9.31 -4.51
C ILE A 88 6.06 8.77 -5.86
N THR A 89 7.36 8.76 -6.05
CA THR A 89 8.03 8.19 -7.22
C THR A 89 8.39 6.72 -7.00
N LYS A 90 8.62 5.98 -8.08
CA LYS A 90 9.10 4.59 -8.00
C LYS A 90 10.42 4.48 -7.22
N ALA A 91 11.35 5.41 -7.41
CA ALA A 91 12.61 5.44 -6.67
C ALA A 91 12.42 5.56 -5.14
N GLN A 92 11.36 6.24 -4.69
CA GLN A 92 11.03 6.29 -3.27
C GLN A 92 10.45 4.97 -2.75
N CYS A 93 9.75 4.20 -3.59
CA CYS A 93 9.27 2.85 -3.24
C CYS A 93 10.42 1.88 -2.94
N ASP A 94 11.57 2.07 -3.58
CA ASP A 94 12.75 1.21 -3.45
C ASP A 94 13.78 1.78 -2.47
N SER A 95 13.55 2.98 -1.94
CA SER A 95 14.46 3.65 -1.02
C SER A 95 14.32 3.14 0.41
N VAL A 96 15.45 2.74 0.99
CA VAL A 96 15.54 2.30 2.41
C VAL A 96 14.97 3.32 3.38
N ALA A 97 15.13 4.62 3.09
CA ALA A 97 14.65 5.70 3.96
C ALA A 97 13.11 5.86 3.94
N TRP A 98 12.46 5.51 2.83
CA TRP A 98 11.05 5.83 2.60
C TRP A 98 10.14 4.60 2.57
N ARG A 99 10.65 3.45 2.17
CA ARG A 99 9.87 2.25 1.88
C ARG A 99 8.94 1.82 3.02
N THR A 100 9.45 1.84 4.26
CA THR A 100 8.67 1.50 5.46
C THR A 100 7.58 2.53 5.77
N ILE A 101 7.89 3.83 5.65
CA ILE A 101 6.93 4.93 5.85
C ILE A 101 5.83 4.86 4.79
N ILE A 102 6.20 4.61 3.54
CA ILE A 102 5.26 4.51 2.42
C ILE A 102 4.35 3.29 2.57
N ALA A 103 4.86 2.15 3.03
CA ALA A 103 4.01 0.98 3.29
C ALA A 103 2.92 1.24 4.34
N GLN A 104 3.20 2.08 5.32
CA GLN A 104 2.25 2.45 6.37
C GLN A 104 1.24 3.50 5.90
N ASP A 105 1.69 4.49 5.15
CA ASP A 105 0.89 5.69 4.88
C ASP A 105 0.30 5.69 3.47
N CYS A 106 1.09 5.25 2.48
CA CYS A 106 0.75 5.32 1.07
C CYS A 106 0.91 3.97 0.36
N PRO A 107 0.31 2.88 0.87
CA PRO A 107 0.53 1.54 0.32
C PRO A 107 0.13 1.40 -1.14
N ALA A 108 -0.91 2.10 -1.59
CA ALA A 108 -1.37 2.06 -2.98
C ALA A 108 -0.43 2.77 -3.96
N SER A 109 0.48 3.62 -3.47
CA SER A 109 1.46 4.30 -4.34
C SER A 109 2.59 3.38 -4.78
N CYS A 110 2.94 2.37 -3.96
CA CYS A 110 4.11 1.51 -4.18
C CYS A 110 3.80 0.01 -4.27
N GLY A 111 2.54 -0.38 -4.31
CA GLY A 111 2.18 -1.79 -4.42
C GLY A 111 2.23 -2.55 -3.07
N PHE A 112 2.00 -1.85 -1.96
CA PHE A 112 2.10 -2.41 -0.61
C PHE A 112 0.75 -2.77 0.02
N CYS A 113 -0.34 -2.78 -0.73
CA CYS A 113 -1.69 -3.04 -0.19
C CYS A 113 -1.80 -4.38 0.56
N ASN A 114 -1.10 -5.41 0.09
CA ASN A 114 -1.12 -6.74 0.72
C ASN A 114 -0.04 -6.93 1.80
N GLN A 115 0.66 -5.86 2.18
CA GLN A 115 1.78 -5.92 3.12
C GLN A 115 1.38 -5.60 4.55
N GLY A 116 0.15 -5.13 4.79
CA GLY A 116 -0.33 -4.83 6.14
C GLY A 116 0.47 -3.73 6.86
N GLY A 117 1.11 -2.83 6.11
CA GLY A 117 1.94 -1.76 6.67
C GLY A 117 3.34 -2.17 7.11
N CYS A 118 3.73 -3.42 6.86
CA CYS A 118 5.07 -3.91 7.17
C CYS A 118 5.77 -4.44 5.92
N VAL A 119 6.96 -3.92 5.67
CA VAL A 119 7.82 -4.30 4.56
C VAL A 119 9.28 -4.29 5.01
N ASP A 120 10.14 -4.99 4.29
CA ASP A 120 11.58 -4.83 4.46
C ASP A 120 12.01 -3.45 3.94
N ALA A 121 12.92 -2.77 4.62
CA ALA A 121 13.45 -1.50 4.11
C ALA A 121 14.43 -1.74 2.95
N ILE A 122 15.11 -2.89 2.93
CA ILE A 122 15.96 -3.36 1.82
C ILE A 122 15.28 -4.52 1.11
N LEU A 123 15.53 -4.69 -0.19
CA LEU A 123 14.87 -5.73 -1.00
C LEU A 123 15.50 -7.12 -0.87
N ASP A 124 16.75 -7.18 -0.42
CA ASP A 124 17.61 -8.37 -0.50
C ASP A 124 17.63 -9.24 0.77
N CYS A 125 16.76 -8.96 1.75
CA CYS A 125 16.70 -9.75 2.98
C CYS A 125 16.44 -11.25 2.73
N ALA A 126 15.75 -11.59 1.64
CA ALA A 126 15.44 -12.97 1.29
C ALA A 126 16.65 -13.75 0.73
N ASN A 127 17.76 -13.08 0.38
CA ASN A 127 18.95 -13.73 -0.16
C ASN A 127 19.67 -14.58 0.89
N ASP A 128 19.60 -14.18 2.16
CA ASP A 128 20.12 -14.96 3.28
C ASP A 128 19.20 -14.84 4.49
N ILE A 129 18.32 -15.83 4.66
CA ILE A 129 17.36 -15.87 5.78
C ILE A 129 18.06 -16.14 7.12
N SER A 130 19.30 -16.65 7.13
CA SER A 130 20.01 -16.98 8.37
C SER A 130 20.31 -15.74 9.22
N ILE A 131 20.43 -14.57 8.58
CA ILE A 131 20.65 -13.27 9.24
C ILE A 131 19.58 -12.96 10.30
N CYS A 132 18.37 -13.50 10.14
CA CYS A 132 17.26 -13.30 11.07
C CYS A 132 17.53 -13.86 12.49
N ASN A 133 18.39 -14.87 12.59
CA ASN A 133 18.72 -15.55 13.85
C ASN A 133 20.15 -15.25 14.35
N THR A 134 20.97 -14.60 13.54
CA THR A 134 22.33 -14.21 13.94
C THR A 134 22.29 -13.13 15.01
N VAL A 135 22.88 -13.40 16.17
CA VAL A 135 22.86 -12.51 17.35
C VAL A 135 23.42 -11.12 17.03
N GLY A 136 24.52 -11.05 16.28
CA GLY A 136 25.14 -9.78 15.87
C GLY A 136 24.37 -8.98 14.81
N MET A 137 23.30 -9.54 14.23
CA MET A 137 22.51 -8.89 13.17
C MET A 137 21.11 -8.47 13.64
N GLN A 138 20.78 -8.65 14.93
CA GLN A 138 19.43 -8.38 15.44
C GLN A 138 18.98 -6.92 15.18
N ASP A 139 19.85 -5.93 15.41
CA ASP A 139 19.53 -4.52 15.13
C ASP A 139 19.27 -4.26 13.65
N PHE A 140 20.06 -4.89 12.78
CA PHE A 140 19.91 -4.80 11.34
C PHE A 140 18.57 -5.40 10.89
N VAL A 141 18.27 -6.63 11.28
CA VAL A 141 17.05 -7.32 10.80
C VAL A 141 15.77 -6.71 11.39
N ASN A 142 15.82 -6.20 12.62
CA ASN A 142 14.69 -5.49 13.23
C ASN A 142 14.40 -4.14 12.55
N THR A 143 15.38 -3.56 11.86
CA THR A 143 15.22 -2.27 11.16
C THR A 143 14.94 -2.47 9.67
N TYR A 144 15.70 -3.34 9.01
CA TYR A 144 15.75 -3.43 7.56
C TYR A 144 15.07 -4.66 6.97
N CYS A 145 14.86 -5.72 7.76
CA CYS A 145 14.31 -7.01 7.30
C CYS A 145 13.08 -7.46 8.08
N GLN A 146 12.25 -6.49 8.47
CA GLN A 146 11.10 -6.72 9.35
C GLN A 146 10.15 -7.77 8.81
N LYS A 147 9.81 -7.72 7.52
CA LYS A 147 8.87 -8.65 6.92
C LYS A 147 9.51 -10.02 6.73
N THR A 148 10.68 -10.08 6.09
CA THR A 148 11.35 -11.35 5.80
C THR A 148 11.68 -12.12 7.08
N CYS A 149 12.10 -11.44 8.14
CA CYS A 149 12.44 -12.07 9.41
C CYS A 149 11.26 -12.21 10.38
N ASN A 150 10.02 -11.97 9.94
CA ASN A 150 8.82 -11.96 10.78
C ASN A 150 8.96 -11.08 12.04
N ARG A 151 9.73 -9.99 11.92
CA ARG A 151 9.92 -8.94 12.94
C ARG A 151 9.04 -7.73 12.69
N CYS A 152 8.09 -7.83 11.74
CA CYS A 152 6.99 -6.90 11.67
C CYS A 152 6.48 -6.72 13.08
N PRO A 153 6.41 -5.47 13.60
CA PRO A 153 5.68 -5.27 14.84
C PRO A 153 4.35 -5.98 14.64
N SER A 154 3.92 -6.74 15.65
CA SER A 154 2.54 -7.19 15.69
C SER A 154 1.74 -5.91 15.69
N THR A 155 1.42 -5.43 14.48
CA THR A 155 0.18 -4.79 14.22
C THR A 155 -0.76 -5.85 14.75
N THR A 156 -1.21 -5.63 15.99
CA THR A 156 -2.60 -5.89 16.33
C THR A 156 -3.29 -5.55 15.05
N THR A 157 -3.73 -6.61 14.36
CA THR A 157 -4.19 -6.55 13.00
C THR A 157 -4.92 -5.22 12.94
N ILE A 158 -4.65 -4.36 11.96
CA ILE A 158 -5.79 -3.62 11.47
C ILE A 158 -6.68 -4.69 10.79
N ARG A 159 -7.22 -5.62 11.60
CA ARG A 159 -8.64 -5.77 11.75
C ARG A 159 -9.05 -4.33 11.61
N SER A 160 -9.78 -4.05 10.56
CA SER A 160 -11.12 -3.61 10.84
C SER A 160 -11.49 -4.05 12.28
N ILE A 161 -11.10 -3.26 13.29
CA ILE A 161 -12.09 -2.51 14.01
C ILE A 161 -13.03 -2.09 12.88
N VAL A 162 -13.98 -3.00 12.56
CA VAL A 162 -15.36 -2.74 12.89
C VAL A 162 -15.25 -1.64 13.90
N ALA A 163 -15.37 -0.41 13.40
CA ALA A 163 -15.75 0.69 14.24
C ALA A 163 -16.76 0.03 15.16
N SER A 164 -16.35 -0.26 16.40
CA SER A 164 -17.30 -0.41 17.48
C SER A 164 -18.12 0.83 17.25
N ALA A 165 -19.36 0.62 16.79
CA ALA A 165 -20.17 1.60 16.08
C ALA A 165 -20.59 2.67 17.09
N CYS A 166 -19.60 3.42 17.54
CA CYS A 166 -19.71 4.47 18.50
C CYS A 166 -20.16 5.66 17.68
N THR A 167 -21.46 5.87 17.71
CA THR A 167 -22.11 7.05 17.14
C THR A 167 -21.66 8.33 17.86
N SER A 168 -20.93 8.21 18.99
CA SER A 168 -20.37 9.32 19.75
C SER A 168 -19.10 8.92 20.52
N TYR A 169 -18.16 9.86 20.61
CA TYR A 169 -16.98 9.79 21.48
C TYR A 169 -17.14 10.75 22.65
N ASN A 170 -16.66 10.38 23.84
CA ASN A 170 -16.58 11.31 24.97
C ASN A 170 -15.68 12.50 24.59
N ALA A 171 -16.01 13.70 25.09
CA ALA A 171 -15.20 14.88 24.86
C ALA A 171 -13.79 14.69 25.43
N ASP A 172 -12.81 15.33 24.80
CA ASP A 172 -11.46 15.39 25.34
C ASP A 172 -11.47 16.22 26.63
N SER A 173 -10.83 15.72 27.67
CA SER A 173 -10.74 16.42 28.96
C SER A 173 -9.49 17.31 29.05
N SER A 174 -8.61 17.26 28.06
CA SER A 174 -7.36 18.03 27.99
C SER A 174 -7.27 18.79 26.68
N THR A 175 -6.86 20.06 26.75
CA THR A 175 -6.57 20.89 25.58
C THR A 175 -5.28 20.46 24.86
N LEU A 176 -4.44 19.64 25.50
CA LEU A 176 -3.18 19.15 24.93
C LEU A 176 -3.34 17.89 24.08
N CYS A 177 -4.55 17.34 23.96
CA CYS A 177 -4.79 16.09 23.26
C CYS A 177 -4.29 16.08 21.81
N ALA A 178 -4.41 17.21 21.09
CA ALA A 178 -3.87 17.32 19.74
C ALA A 178 -2.34 17.14 19.71
N ALA A 179 -1.62 17.82 20.61
CA ALA A 179 -0.17 17.71 20.74
C ALA A 179 0.25 16.31 21.22
N TRP A 180 -0.47 15.74 22.18
CA TRP A 180 -0.19 14.40 22.69
C TRP A 180 -0.43 13.32 21.65
N ALA A 181 -1.51 13.43 20.87
CA ALA A 181 -1.78 12.52 19.76
C ALA A 181 -0.68 12.56 18.70
N LEU A 182 -0.18 13.77 18.36
CA LEU A 182 0.98 13.95 17.48
C LEU A 182 2.25 13.28 18.04
N ASN A 183 2.42 13.28 19.36
CA ASN A 183 3.52 12.62 20.07
C ASN A 183 3.23 11.15 20.42
N GLY A 184 2.25 10.52 19.78
CA GLY A 184 1.99 9.09 19.91
C GLY A 184 1.18 8.66 21.14
N PHE A 185 0.58 9.58 21.88
CA PHE A 185 -0.22 9.27 23.07
C PHE A 185 -1.33 8.25 22.78
N CYS A 186 -2.02 8.38 21.64
CA CYS A 186 -3.14 7.52 21.27
C CYS A 186 -2.76 6.06 20.97
N THR A 187 -1.50 5.80 20.66
CA THR A 187 -0.97 4.48 20.26
C THR A 187 0.06 3.94 21.24
N ASN A 188 0.52 4.74 22.20
CA ASN A 188 1.55 4.34 23.16
C ASN A 188 0.97 3.42 24.24
N ALA A 189 1.49 2.20 24.31
CA ALA A 189 1.08 1.15 25.24
C ALA A 189 1.48 1.41 26.70
N PHE A 190 2.37 2.39 26.96
CA PHE A 190 2.69 2.87 28.30
C PHE A 190 1.47 3.50 28.99
N TYR A 191 0.61 4.18 28.22
CA TYR A 191 -0.67 4.67 28.72
C TYR A 191 -1.72 3.57 28.56
N THR A 192 -2.45 3.27 29.63
CA THR A 192 -3.54 2.29 29.55
C THR A 192 -4.66 2.80 28.62
N LEU A 193 -5.45 1.89 28.05
CA LEU A 193 -6.63 2.26 27.27
C LEU A 193 -7.58 3.18 28.07
N ALA A 194 -7.74 2.90 29.36
CA ALA A 194 -8.55 3.71 30.27
C ALA A 194 -8.02 5.14 30.40
N GLN A 195 -6.70 5.33 30.52
CA GLN A 195 -6.10 6.66 30.57
C GLN A 195 -6.25 7.40 29.24
N ARG A 196 -6.00 6.74 28.10
CA ARG A 196 -6.17 7.37 26.79
C ARG A 196 -7.62 7.79 26.53
N LYS A 197 -8.57 6.95 26.95
CA LYS A 197 -10.01 7.23 26.90
C LYS A 197 -10.42 8.34 27.87
N ALA A 198 -9.84 8.39 29.06
CA ALA A 198 -10.16 9.43 30.05
C ALA A 198 -9.75 10.83 29.58
N TYR A 199 -8.57 10.95 28.95
CA TYR A 199 -8.04 12.25 28.56
C TYR A 199 -8.42 12.68 27.15
N CYS A 200 -8.33 11.78 26.17
CA CYS A 200 -8.37 12.13 24.76
C CYS A 200 -9.28 11.18 23.94
N ALA A 201 -10.44 10.79 24.48
CA ALA A 201 -11.37 9.87 23.81
C ALA A 201 -11.75 10.31 22.39
N ARG A 202 -12.06 11.59 22.17
CA ARG A 202 -12.47 12.10 20.87
C ARG A 202 -11.27 12.25 19.93
N THR A 203 -10.15 12.78 20.43
CA THR A 203 -8.91 12.92 19.66
C THR A 203 -8.33 11.56 19.26
N CYS A 204 -8.30 10.58 20.16
CA CYS A 204 -7.78 9.23 19.91
C CYS A 204 -8.82 8.27 19.31
N ARG A 205 -10.06 8.73 19.12
CA ARG A 205 -11.21 7.92 18.64
C ARG A 205 -11.42 6.64 19.46
N ILE A 206 -11.36 6.76 20.78
CA ILE A 206 -11.55 5.67 21.75
C ILE A 206 -12.93 5.82 22.40
N CYS A 207 -13.75 4.80 22.22
CA CYS A 207 -14.91 4.53 23.05
C CYS A 207 -14.62 3.35 23.99
#